data_AF-A0A1A8EEW3-F1
#
_entry.id   AF-A0A1A8EEW3-F1
#
_cell.length_a   1.000
_cell.length_b   1.000
_cell.length_c   1.000
_cell.angle_alpha   90.00
_cell.angle_beta   90.00
_cell.angle_gamma   90.00
#
_symmetry.space_group_name_H-M   'P 1'
#
loop_
_entity.id
_entity.type
_entity.pdbx_description
1 polymer ?
#
loop_
_entity_poly.entity_id
_entity_poly.type
_entity_poly.pdbx_seq_one_letter_code
_entity_poly.pdbx_strand_id
1 'polypeptide(L)' 'EAADLGNFCLEKNEQGTIRLKPDHAYYYQVQMQIFVTDRQYCDFVLWTERDRDSPFVERVTANDSFF' A
#
# COMPACT_ATOMS: atom_id res chain seq x y z
N GLU A 1 14.12 -2.55 7.88
CA GLU A 1 13.15 -3.06 6.88
C GLU A 1 12.96 -1.99 5.80
N ALA A 2 12.43 -2.33 4.62
CA ALA A 2 12.26 -1.34 3.55
C ALA A 2 11.35 -0.17 3.97
N ALA A 3 10.44 -0.41 4.91
CA ALA A 3 9.59 0.58 5.55
C ALA A 3 10.34 1.69 6.34
N ASP A 4 11.61 1.50 6.70
CA ASP A 4 12.40 2.48 7.47
C ASP A 4 13.07 3.55 6.58
N LEU A 5 12.95 3.42 5.25
CA LEU A 5 13.47 4.41 4.31
C LEU A 5 12.52 5.61 4.26
N GLY A 6 13.01 6.80 4.63
CA GLY A 6 12.19 8.02 4.76
C GLY A 6 11.38 8.43 3.51
N ASN A 7 11.80 8.00 2.32
CA ASN A 7 11.12 8.26 1.05
C ASN A 7 10.43 7.01 0.44
N PHE A 8 10.15 5.99 1.25
CA PHE A 8 9.54 4.74 0.79
C PHE A 8 8.01 4.78 0.86
N CYS A 9 7.35 3.91 0.08
CA CYS A 9 5.89 3.86 -0.03
C CYS A 9 5.19 3.19 1.15
N LEU A 10 5.92 2.42 1.97
CA LEU A 10 5.38 1.77 3.16
C LEU A 10 5.63 2.60 4.42
N GLU A 11 4.74 2.47 5.40
CA GLU A 11 4.88 2.96 6.76
C GLU A 11 4.51 1.87 7.77
N LYS A 12 5.02 1.99 8.99
CA LYS A 12 4.60 1.19 10.13
C LYS A 12 3.56 1.99 10.91
N ASN A 13 2.33 1.48 11.02
CA ASN A 13 1.27 2.15 11.76
C ASN A 13 1.51 2.11 13.28
N GLU A 14 0.67 2.77 14.06
CA GLU A 14 0.76 2.83 15.53
C GLU A 14 0.72 1.45 16.21
N GLN A 15 0.13 0.45 15.54
CA GLN A 15 0.00 -0.93 16.02
C GLN A 15 1.20 -1.80 15.60
N GLY A 16 2.19 -1.22 14.92
CA GLY A 16 3.37 -1.94 14.42
C GLY A 16 3.15 -2.71 13.12
N THR A 17 2.00 -2.53 12.44
CA THR A 17 1.71 -3.20 11.17
C THR A 17 2.23 -2.37 10.00
N ILE A 18 2.91 -3.02 9.06
CA ILE A 18 3.39 -2.40 7.83
C ILE A 18 2.23 -2.25 6.84
N ARG A 19 2.09 -1.06 6.26
CA ARG A 19 1.07 -0.75 5.24
C ARG A 19 1.55 0.26 4.22
N LEU A 20 0.85 0.37 3.10
CA LEU A 20 0.97 1.42 2.11
C LEU A 20 0.51 2.75 2.71
N LYS A 21 1.36 3.77 2.57
CA LYS A 21 1.07 5.14 3.02
C LYS A 21 -0.19 5.70 2.33
N PRO A 22 -1.23 6.13 3.06
CA PRO A 22 -2.44 6.68 2.48
C PRO A 22 -2.24 7.96 1.65
N ASP A 23 -1.16 8.70 1.91
CA ASP A 23 -0.77 9.93 1.22
C ASP A 23 0.28 9.71 0.11
N HIS A 24 0.63 8.46 -0.19
CA HIS A 24 1.61 8.14 -1.23
C HIS A 24 0.95 7.93 -2.61
N ALA A 25 1.66 8.29 -3.68
CA ALA A 25 1.18 8.19 -5.07
C ALA A 25 0.58 6.81 -5.44
N TYR A 26 1.19 5.72 -4.97
CA TYR A 26 0.68 4.36 -5.19
C TYR A 26 -0.67 4.10 -4.52
N TYR A 27 -0.95 4.70 -3.36
CA TYR A 27 -2.27 4.57 -2.73
C TYR A 27 -3.34 5.21 -3.60
N TYR A 28 -3.09 6.42 -4.12
CA TYR A 28 -3.99 7.08 -5.07
C TYR A 28 -4.20 6.25 -6.35
N GLN A 29 -3.14 5.63 -6.90
CA GLN A 29 -3.26 4.75 -8.06
C GLN A 29 -4.13 3.52 -7.77
N VAL A 30 -3.91 2.86 -6.63
CA VAL A 30 -4.67 1.67 -6.23
C VAL A 30 -6.15 2.02 -6.00
N GLN A 31 -6.44 3.12 -5.30
CA GLN A 31 -7.83 3.58 -5.10
C GLN A 31 -8.54 3.89 -6.41
N MET A 32 -7.87 4.59 -7.33
CA MET A 32 -8.41 4.83 -8.67
C MET A 32 -8.69 3.53 -9.44
N GLN A 33 -7.77 2.56 -9.39
CA GLN A 33 -7.95 1.26 -10.05
C GLN A 33 -9.15 0.50 -9.48
N ILE A 34 -9.29 0.45 -8.16
CA ILE A 34 -10.44 -0.16 -7.48
C ILE A 34 -11.75 0.47 -7.98
N PHE A 35 -11.81 1.81 -8.02
CA PHE A 35 -12.99 2.55 -8.44
C PHE A 35 -13.36 2.35 -9.91
N VAL A 36 -12.43 2.59 -10.83
CA VAL A 36 -12.73 2.53 -12.28
C VAL A 36 -13.03 1.11 -12.77
N THR A 37 -12.66 0.09 -12.00
CA THR A 37 -12.91 -1.32 -12.32
C THR A 37 -14.07 -1.95 -11.54
N ASP A 38 -14.79 -1.16 -10.74
CA ASP A 38 -15.89 -1.61 -9.88
C ASP A 38 -15.50 -2.82 -9.01
N ARG A 39 -14.35 -2.71 -8.35
CA ARG A 39 -13.82 -3.73 -7.43
C ARG A 39 -13.95 -3.28 -5.99
N GLN A 40 -13.90 -4.24 -5.08
CA GLN A 40 -13.95 -3.99 -3.64
C GLN A 40 -12.56 -3.86 -3.02
N TYR A 41 -11.53 -4.39 -3.69
CA TYR A 41 -10.15 -4.37 -3.23
C TYR A 41 -9.16 -4.54 -4.38
N CYS A 42 -7.90 -4.26 -4.10
CA CYS A 42 -6.74 -4.59 -4.91
C CYS A 42 -5.62 -5.10 -3.99
N ASP A 43 -4.97 -6.19 -4.36
CA ASP A 43 -3.80 -6.69 -3.64
C ASP A 43 -2.56 -5.93 -4.14
N PHE A 44 -2.00 -5.07 -3.29
CA PHE A 44 -0.77 -4.34 -3.54
C PHE A 44 0.43 -5.24 -3.23
N VAL A 45 1.23 -5.53 -4.26
CA VAL A 45 2.42 -6.38 -4.14
C VAL A 45 3.66 -5.52 -4.34
N LEU A 46 4.55 -5.55 -3.36
CA LEU A 46 5.82 -4.86 -3.39
C LEU A 46 6.96 -5.86 -3.24
N TRP A 47 7.75 -5.98 -4.30
CA TRP A 47 8.97 -6.77 -4.28
C TRP A 47 10.20 -5.87 -4.19
N THR A 48 11.15 -6.26 -3.36
CA THR A 48 12.46 -5.62 -3.25
C THR A 48 13.53 -6.64 -2.84
N GLU A 49 14.78 -6.42 -3.25
CA GLU A 49 15.94 -7.20 -2.79
C GLU A 49 16.47 -6.71 -1.43
N ARG A 50 16.01 -5.53 -0.99
CA ARG A 50 16.51 -4.89 0.25
C ARG A 50 15.86 -5.43 1.51
N ASP A 51 14.76 -6.15 1.37
CA ASP A 51 14.01 -6.73 2.48
C ASP A 51 14.01 -8.24 2.37
N ARG A 52 14.29 -8.93 3.49
CA ARG A 52 14.32 -10.40 3.53
C ARG A 52 12.94 -11.00 3.41
N ASP A 53 11.93 -10.27 3.88
CA ASP A 53 10.54 -10.73 3.90
C ASP A 53 9.77 -10.31 2.62
N SER A 54 10.49 -9.98 1.56
CA SER A 54 9.96 -9.68 0.23
C SER A 54 9.46 -10.97 -0.48
N PRO A 55 8.30 -10.92 -1.18
CA PRO A 55 7.47 -9.75 -1.42
C PRO A 55 6.54 -9.42 -0.25
N PHE A 56 6.36 -8.12 0.01
CA PHE A 56 5.27 -7.62 0.83
C PHE A 56 3.96 -7.63 0.03
N VAL A 57 2.88 -8.08 0.66
CA VAL A 57 1.54 -8.10 0.08
C VAL A 57 0.54 -7.50 1.06
N GLU A 58 -0.20 -6.49 0.61
CA GLU A 58 -1.28 -5.87 1.37
C GLU A 58 -2.57 -5.86 0.54
N ARG A 59 -3.69 -6.23 1.16
CA ARG A 59 -5.00 -6.01 0.58
C ARG A 59 -5.48 -4.59 0.89
N VAL A 60 -5.55 -3.76 -0.14
CA VAL A 60 -6.10 -2.41 -0.06
C VAL A 60 -7.57 -2.46 -0.45
N THR A 61 -8.46 -2.02 0.44
CA THR A 61 -9.91 -1.92 0.16
C THR A 61 -10.27 -0.56 -0.39
N ALA A 62 -11.44 -0.46 -1.04
CA ALA A 62 -12.01 0.81 -1.44
C ALA A 62 -12.10 1.76 -0.23
N ASN A 63 -11.73 3.02 -0.43
CA ASN A 63 -11.91 4.09 0.52
C ASN A 63 -12.99 5.03 -0.01
N ASP A 64 -14.18 4.98 0.59
CA ASP A 64 -15.33 5.77 0.15
C ASP A 64 -15.12 7.29 0.32
N SER A 65 -14.18 7.70 1.17
CA SER A 65 -13.80 9.13 1.34
C SER A 65 -12.78 9.61 0.31
N PHE A 66 -12.37 8.76 -0.62
CA PHE A 66 -11.43 9.11 -1.69
C PHE A 66 -12.09 9.94 -2.80
N PHE A 67 -13.42 9.88 -2.94
CA PHE A 67 -14.20 10.55 -3.98
C PHE A 67 -15.15 11.60 -3.40
#